data_AF-A0A2X3M0L6-F1
#
_entry.id   AF-A0A2X3M0L6-F1
#
_cell.length_a   1.000
_cell.length_b   1.000
_cell.length_c   1.000
_cell.angle_alpha   90.00
_cell.angle_beta   90.00
_cell.angle_gamma   90.00
#
_symmetry.space_group_name_H-M   'P 1'
#
loop_
_entity.id
_entity.type
_entity.pdbx_description
1 polymer ?
#
loop_
_entity_poly.entity_id
_entity_poly.type
_entity_poly.pdbx_seq_one_letter_code
_entity_poly.pdbx_strand_id
1 'polypeptide(L)'
;MVPDLSQVTEHLEGLTDCPEDLYLIEGDPQSFDDSVFSVDELEKAVVVKIADRQWRYSRFPEVPLFGRAARESRIESRHAEREVLSERFATLSFDVQKTQRLHQAFSRFIGSHLGGCV
;
A
#
# COMPACT_ATOMS: atom_id res chain seq x y z
N MET A 1 4.22 0.57 23.42
CA MET A 1 3.49 -0.28 24.39
C MET A 1 4.47 -0.73 25.43
N VAL A 2 4.04 -0.69 26.69
CA VAL A 2 4.85 -1.18 27.80
C VAL A 2 3.96 -2.05 28.68
N PRO A 3 4.46 -3.18 29.22
CA PRO A 3 3.66 -4.05 30.08
C PRO A 3 3.16 -3.36 31.35
N ASP A 4 3.93 -2.39 31.85
CA ASP A 4 3.68 -1.67 33.10
C ASP A 4 4.27 -0.26 33.01
N LEU A 5 3.43 0.77 33.18
CA LEU A 5 3.85 2.17 33.10
C LEU A 5 4.70 2.63 34.29
N SER A 6 4.58 1.96 35.45
CA SER A 6 5.32 2.35 36.65
C SER A 6 6.84 2.25 36.44
N GLN A 7 7.30 1.26 35.67
CA GLN A 7 8.71 1.06 35.33
C GLN A 7 9.28 2.16 34.44
N VAL A 8 8.44 2.77 33.60
CA VAL A 8 8.85 3.85 32.70
C VAL A 8 8.87 5.19 33.43
N THR A 9 8.02 5.34 34.44
CA THR A 9 7.83 6.60 35.17
C THR A 9 9.15 7.13 35.75
N GLU A 10 9.96 6.25 36.33
CA GLU A 10 11.29 6.60 36.88
C GLU A 10 12.29 7.05 35.79
N HIS A 11 12.12 6.58 34.55
CA HIS A 11 13.00 6.89 33.43
C HIS A 11 12.58 8.17 32.69
N LEU A 12 11.35 8.64 32.88
CA LEU A 12 10.84 9.86 32.22
C LEU A 12 11.56 11.12 32.72
N GLU A 13 11.95 11.19 33.99
CA GLU A 13 12.61 12.37 34.56
C GLU A 13 14.00 12.66 33.93
N GLY A 14 14.66 11.65 33.36
CA GLY A 14 15.98 11.78 32.72
C GLY A 14 15.93 11.88 31.18
N LEU A 15 14.75 11.88 30.58
CA LEU A 15 14.58 11.77 29.14
C LEU A 15 14.86 13.12 28.47
N THR A 16 16.02 13.23 27.83
CA THR A 16 16.50 14.49 27.20
C THR A 16 16.48 14.45 25.67
N ASP A 17 16.39 13.27 25.07
CA ASP A 17 16.31 13.05 23.62
C ASP A 17 15.02 12.30 23.26
N CYS A 18 13.90 13.02 23.28
CA CYS A 18 12.58 12.47 22.96
C CYS A 18 11.77 13.43 22.08
N PRO A 19 10.79 12.90 21.31
CA PRO A 19 9.88 13.74 20.55
C PRO A 19 9.05 14.65 21.47
N GLU A 20 8.54 15.76 20.91
CA GLU A 20 7.71 16.73 21.64
C GLU A 20 6.47 16.08 22.29
N ASP A 21 5.86 15.10 21.60
CA ASP A 21 4.72 14.33 22.09
C ASP A 21 5.09 12.84 22.19
N LEU A 22 5.27 12.33 23.41
CA LEU A 22 5.50 10.91 23.69
C LEU A 22 4.20 10.24 24.16
N TYR A 23 3.71 9.27 23.40
CA TYR A 23 2.54 8.47 23.75
C TYR A 23 2.95 7.10 24.28
N LEU A 24 2.52 6.78 25.51
CA LEU A 24 2.70 5.49 26.15
C LEU A 24 1.34 4.82 26.35
N ILE A 25 1.27 3.53 26.05
CA ILE A 25 0.06 2.71 26.24
C ILE A 25 0.50 1.49 27.03
N GLU A 26 -0.15 1.28 28.18
CA GLU A 26 0.00 0.07 28.98
C GLU A 26 -0.76 -1.07 28.32
N GLY A 27 -0.11 -2.23 28.19
CA GLY A 27 -0.75 -3.40 27.61
C GLY A 27 0.24 -4.46 27.18
N ASP A 28 -0.27 -5.67 26.99
CA ASP A 28 0.51 -6.80 26.47
C ASP A 28 0.66 -6.66 24.93
N PRO A 29 1.88 -6.57 24.40
CA PRO A 29 2.12 -6.55 22.95
C PRO A 29 1.56 -7.77 22.20
N GLN A 30 1.37 -8.90 22.88
CA GLN A 30 0.83 -10.12 22.29
C GLN A 30 -0.70 -10.21 22.37
N SER A 31 -1.36 -9.43 23.23
CA SER A 31 -2.80 -9.47 23.44
C SER A 31 -3.39 -8.06 23.63
N PHE A 32 -3.36 -7.27 22.55
CA PHE A 32 -3.95 -5.93 22.56
C PHE A 32 -5.48 -5.97 22.63
N ASP A 33 -6.07 -5.18 23.54
CA ASP A 33 -7.51 -5.02 23.68
C ASP A 33 -7.98 -3.71 23.03
N ASP A 34 -8.70 -3.83 21.91
CA ASP A 34 -9.20 -2.70 21.11
C ASP A 34 -10.46 -2.02 21.71
N SER A 35 -11.02 -2.56 22.80
CA SER A 35 -12.38 -2.20 23.27
C SER A 35 -12.50 -0.90 24.08
N VAL A 36 -11.40 -0.17 24.30
CA VAL A 36 -11.33 0.90 25.31
C VAL A 36 -11.90 2.25 24.84
N PHE A 37 -12.10 2.48 23.53
CA PHE A 37 -12.51 3.79 23.02
C PHE A 37 -13.95 3.81 22.48
N SER A 38 -14.71 4.85 22.86
CA SER A 38 -15.96 5.20 22.20
C SER A 38 -15.64 5.93 20.90
N VAL A 39 -15.85 5.22 19.79
CA VAL A 39 -15.43 5.62 18.45
C VAL A 39 -16.64 5.69 17.52
N ASP A 40 -16.79 6.81 16.82
CA ASP A 40 -17.72 6.95 15.69
C ASP A 40 -16.90 6.97 14.39
N GLU A 41 -17.13 5.97 13.53
CA GLU A 41 -16.52 5.91 12.20
C GLU A 41 -17.26 6.82 11.21
N LEU A 42 -16.51 7.62 10.46
CA LEU A 42 -16.99 8.46 9.37
C LEU A 42 -16.30 8.06 8.06
N GLU A 43 -16.73 8.64 6.94
CA GLU A 43 -16.05 8.42 5.67
C GLU A 43 -14.60 8.91 5.71
N LYS A 44 -13.64 7.96 5.64
CA LYS A 44 -12.19 8.19 5.69
C LYS A 44 -11.69 8.92 6.94
N ALA A 45 -12.44 8.88 8.03
CA ALA A 45 -12.07 9.55 9.27
C ALA A 45 -12.73 8.89 10.46
N VAL A 46 -12.22 9.21 11.64
CA VAL A 46 -12.71 8.69 12.91
C VAL A 46 -12.88 9.84 13.89
N VAL A 47 -13.97 9.81 14.65
CA VAL A 47 -14.21 10.68 15.78
C VAL A 47 -14.09 9.86 17.06
N VAL A 48 -13.22 10.30 17.97
CA VAL A 48 -13.04 9.66 19.28
C VAL A 48 -13.48 10.65 20.37
N LYS A 49 -14.43 10.24 21.22
CA LYS A 49 -14.78 11.01 22.43
C LYS A 49 -13.68 10.80 23.48
N ILE A 50 -12.84 11.82 23.69
CA ILE A 50 -11.74 11.76 24.67
C ILE A 50 -12.25 12.10 26.09
N ALA A 51 -13.20 13.04 26.20
CA ALA A 51 -13.85 13.41 27.46
C ALA A 51 -15.28 13.92 27.21
N ASP A 52 -16.04 14.20 28.27
CA ASP A 52 -17.45 14.61 28.18
C ASP A 52 -17.73 15.81 27.28
N ARG A 53 -16.72 16.66 27.04
CA ARG A 53 -16.81 17.82 26.14
C ARG A 53 -15.61 17.95 25.20
N GLN A 54 -14.86 16.88 24.96
CA GLN A 54 -13.68 16.88 24.09
C GLN A 54 -13.70 15.73 23.11
N TRP A 55 -13.70 16.06 21.82
CA TRP A 55 -13.70 15.09 20.72
C TRP A 55 -12.44 15.31 19.88
N ARG A 56 -11.84 14.21 19.43
CA ARG A 56 -10.74 14.25 18.46
C ARG A 56 -11.21 13.69 17.13
N TYR A 57 -11.13 14.52 16.10
CA TYR A 57 -11.34 14.13 14.73
C TYR A 57 -9.99 13.80 14.08
N SER A 58 -9.86 12.58 13.58
CA SER A 58 -8.65 12.10 12.92
C SER A 58 -9.01 11.55 11.54
N ARG A 59 -8.44 12.15 10.49
CA ARG A 59 -8.56 11.60 9.12
C ARG A 59 -7.63 10.41 8.96
N PHE A 60 -8.01 9.47 8.11
CA PHE A 60 -7.10 8.42 7.69
C PHE A 60 -5.97 9.03 6.86
N PRO A 61 -4.71 8.86 7.30
CA PRO A 61 -3.57 9.32 6.51
C PRO A 61 -3.47 8.47 5.24
N GLU A 62 -2.92 9.07 4.17
CA GLU A 62 -2.64 8.32 2.94
C GLU A 62 -1.65 7.18 3.18
N VAL A 63 -0.70 7.40 4.10
CA VAL A 63 0.27 6.41 4.54
C VAL A 63 0.07 6.16 6.03
N PRO A 64 -0.62 5.07 6.43
CA PRO A 64 -0.78 4.73 7.84
C PRO A 64 0.56 4.31 8.45
N LEU A 65 0.76 4.72 9.71
CA LEU A 65 1.91 4.33 10.52
C LEU A 65 1.91 2.81 10.77
N PHE A 66 0.73 2.26 11.06
CA PHE A 66 0.53 0.83 11.29
C PHE A 66 0.42 0.04 9.99
N GLY A 67 0.73 -1.26 10.06
CA GLY A 67 0.66 -2.16 8.91
C GLY A 67 1.80 -2.00 7.90
N ARG A 68 2.89 -1.31 8.27
CA ARG A 68 4.05 -1.09 7.40
C ARG A 68 4.63 -2.38 6.82
N ALA A 69 4.86 -3.40 7.64
CA ALA A 69 5.42 -4.68 7.19
C ALA A 69 4.51 -5.39 6.16
N ALA A 70 3.19 -5.42 6.42
CA ALA A 70 2.22 -5.99 5.50
C ALA A 70 2.16 -5.19 4.17
N ARG A 71 2.23 -3.85 4.27
CA ARG A 71 2.29 -2.97 3.10
C ARG A 71 3.56 -3.20 2.27
N GLU A 72 4.72 -3.30 2.91
CA GLU A 72 6.01 -3.54 2.24
C GLU A 72 6.04 -4.92 1.57
N SER A 73 5.58 -5.98 2.25
CA SER A 73 5.44 -7.31 1.66
C SER A 73 4.51 -7.32 0.45
N ARG A 74 3.40 -6.58 0.51
CA ARG A 74 2.48 -6.45 -0.63
C ARG A 74 3.09 -5.65 -1.77
N ILE A 75 3.87 -4.61 -1.49
CA ILE A 75 4.61 -3.85 -2.52
C ILE A 75 5.61 -4.76 -3.23
N GLU A 76 6.38 -5.55 -2.49
CA GLU A 76 7.34 -6.51 -3.06
C GLU A 76 6.64 -7.54 -3.96
N SER A 77 5.52 -8.10 -3.50
CA SER A 77 4.69 -9.02 -4.29
C SER A 77 4.20 -8.37 -5.60
N ARG A 78 3.78 -7.10 -5.53
CA ARG A 78 3.36 -6.33 -6.72
C ARG A 78 4.50 -6.04 -7.67
N HIS A 79 5.71 -5.81 -7.16
CA HIS A 79 6.90 -5.68 -8.01
C HIS A 79 7.19 -6.99 -8.75
N ALA A 80 7.11 -8.14 -8.08
CA ALA A 80 7.27 -9.44 -8.75
C ALA A 80 6.21 -9.66 -9.85
N GLU A 81 4.94 -9.36 -9.57
CA GLU A 81 3.86 -9.40 -10.57
C GLU A 81 4.15 -8.50 -11.77
N ARG A 82 4.64 -7.29 -11.53
CA ARG A 82 4.98 -6.32 -12.57
C ARG A 82 6.08 -6.85 -13.50
N GLU A 83 7.13 -7.45 -12.97
CA GLU A 83 8.23 -7.98 -13.79
C GLU A 83 7.75 -9.14 -14.68
N VAL A 84 6.93 -10.06 -14.14
CA VAL A 84 6.31 -11.13 -14.93
C VAL A 84 5.43 -10.57 -16.05
N LEU A 85 4.63 -9.53 -15.75
CA LEU A 85 3.78 -8.89 -16.75
C LEU A 85 4.61 -8.20 -17.83
N SER A 86 5.71 -7.55 -17.45
CA SER A 86 6.64 -6.88 -18.36
C SER A 86 7.26 -7.87 -19.36
N GLU A 87 7.73 -9.02 -18.88
CA GLU A 87 8.31 -10.07 -19.72
C GLU A 87 7.28 -10.63 -20.72
N ARG A 88 6.06 -10.94 -20.25
CA ARG A 88 4.97 -11.40 -21.10
C ARG A 88 4.60 -10.36 -22.14
N PHE A 89 4.53 -9.10 -21.74
CA PHE A 89 4.22 -7.98 -22.64
C PHE A 89 5.28 -7.83 -23.72
N ALA A 90 6.57 -7.97 -23.39
CA ALA A 90 7.65 -7.94 -24.37
C ALA A 90 7.51 -9.07 -25.41
N THR A 91 7.25 -10.29 -24.95
CA THR A 91 7.04 -11.46 -25.82
C THR A 91 5.86 -11.24 -26.78
N LEU A 92 4.70 -10.86 -26.23
CA LEU A 92 3.50 -10.57 -27.02
C LEU A 92 3.74 -9.43 -28.03
N SER A 93 4.47 -8.40 -27.63
CA SER A 93 4.82 -7.28 -28.52
C SER A 93 5.66 -7.74 -29.70
N PHE A 94 6.64 -8.62 -29.48
CA PHE A 94 7.42 -9.20 -30.58
C PHE A 94 6.56 -10.05 -31.51
N ASP A 95 5.63 -10.84 -30.99
CA ASP A 95 4.76 -11.69 -31.82
C ASP A 95 3.76 -10.86 -32.63
N VAL A 96 3.23 -9.77 -32.06
CA VAL A 96 2.44 -8.78 -32.81
C VAL A 96 3.26 -8.18 -33.95
N GLN A 97 4.51 -7.78 -33.70
CA GLN A 97 5.39 -7.25 -34.76
C GLN A 97 5.65 -8.28 -35.86
N LYS A 98 5.90 -9.55 -35.52
CA LYS A 98 6.08 -10.63 -36.52
C LYS A 98 4.81 -10.79 -37.37
N THR A 99 3.65 -10.80 -36.72
CA THR A 99 2.35 -10.96 -37.37
C THR A 99 2.07 -9.81 -38.34
N GLN A 100 2.34 -8.57 -37.92
CA GLN A 100 2.20 -7.39 -38.77
C GLN A 100 3.15 -7.44 -39.97
N ARG A 101 4.40 -7.86 -39.79
CA ARG A 101 5.35 -8.02 -40.91
C ARG A 101 4.88 -9.06 -41.92
N LEU A 102 4.41 -10.21 -41.45
CA LEU A 102 3.86 -11.27 -42.31
C LEU A 102 2.62 -10.79 -43.05
N HIS A 103 1.69 -10.13 -42.36
CA HIS A 103 0.49 -9.57 -42.96
C HIS A 103 0.82 -8.56 -44.07
N GLN A 104 1.78 -7.65 -43.84
CA GLN A 104 2.24 -6.70 -44.85
C GLN A 104 2.93 -7.37 -46.04
N ALA A 105 3.74 -8.41 -45.81
CA ALA A 105 4.39 -9.16 -46.88
C ALA A 105 3.36 -9.90 -47.74
N PHE A 106 2.39 -10.55 -47.09
CA PHE A 106 1.30 -11.26 -47.77
C PHE A 106 0.42 -10.31 -48.59
N SER A 107 0.05 -9.16 -48.01
CA SER A 107 -0.74 -8.14 -48.70
C SER A 107 -0.01 -7.58 -49.94
N ARG A 108 1.31 -7.34 -49.83
CA ARG A 108 2.14 -6.93 -50.97
C ARG A 108 2.18 -8.00 -52.06
N PHE A 109 2.38 -9.27 -51.69
CA PHE A 109 2.39 -10.38 -52.63
C PHE A 109 1.06 -10.50 -53.39
N ILE A 110 -0.07 -10.43 -52.68
CA ILE A 110 -1.39 -10.41 -53.33
C ILE A 110 -1.49 -9.22 -54.29
N GLY A 111 -1.16 -8.02 -53.83
CA GLY A 111 -1.25 -6.81 -54.67
C GLY A 111 -0.39 -6.86 -55.94
N SER A 112 0.82 -7.42 -55.87
CA SER A 112 1.75 -7.45 -57.00
C SER A 112 1.59 -8.67 -57.93
N HIS A 113 1.13 -9.81 -57.42
CA HIS A 113 1.09 -11.07 -58.20
C HIS A 113 -0.32 -11.63 -58.44
N LEU A 114 -1.30 -11.24 -57.63
CA LEU A 114 -2.68 -11.75 -57.72
C LEU A 114 -3.71 -10.66 -58.03
N GLY A 115 -3.40 -9.39 -57.74
CA GLY A 115 -4.23 -8.22 -58.05
C GLY A 115 -4.04 -7.66 -59.46
N GLY A 116 -3.11 -8.21 -60.26
CA GLY A 116 -2.90 -7.86 -61.66
C GLY A 116 -3.98 -8.43 -62.57
N CYS A 117 -5.20 -7.89 -62.48
CA CYS A 117 -6.23 -7.82 -63.51
C CYS A 117 -7.31 -6.80 -63.11
N VAL A 118 -6.96 -5.51 -63.16
CA VAL A 118 -7.80 -4.43 -63.71
C VAL A 118 -6.87 -3.50 -64.48
#